data_AF-A0AAR5Q6C2-F1
#
_entry.id   AF-A0AAR5Q6C2-F1
#
_cell.length_a   1.000
_cell.length_b   1.000
_cell.length_c   1.000
_cell.angle_alpha   90.00
_cell.angle_beta   90.00
_cell.angle_gamma   90.00
#
_symmetry.space_group_name_H-M   'P 1'
#
loop_
_entity.id
_entity.type
_entity.pdbx_description
1 polymer ?
#
loop_
_entity_poly.entity_id
_entity_poly.type
_entity_poly.pdbx_seq_one_letter_code
_entity_poly.pdbx_strand_id
1 'polypeptide(L)'
;MWERVQLVCPAFPELQLFLQARHHHRLFRCAQVALIVAHVALFGYGQLGKPLVYGRFLPFGNHVVAFAALMNDLMVLAHLVFTVLATTSTRALADLIAAVLQERATKSHCAFHLCVALLRLLPIAPIGFGVWLYWDLYPYLLHRDVCYYSLNLTVYSCAGLLHKINGSFGAVNDQLEQLGAQLGRQHWRLILNRLARLRASFNVLYQLLDTFNSYVKALLVVVVTCISINILFNLTVITQFAVKPGDAYSTTLIYVIHALFILMSVGQAAVVAFVGEGLEEEGERTTRICFTLLNQLDHAQGKSEPLVARELRFILEHSRARKICLHAGGFFRLNWGILGSITSTVATYSIVIIQFLLK
;
A
#
# COMPACT_ATOMS: atom_id res chain seq x y z
N MET A 1 -19.75 0.19 -24.38
CA MET A 1 -19.06 -0.41 -23.22
C MET A 1 -19.64 0.11 -21.89
N TRP A 2 -19.91 1.42 -21.77
CA TRP A 2 -20.50 2.08 -20.59
C TRP A 2 -21.88 1.56 -20.13
N GLU A 3 -22.83 1.35 -21.04
CA GLU A 3 -24.18 0.83 -20.68
C GLU A 3 -24.16 -0.62 -20.18
N ARG A 4 -23.13 -1.41 -20.55
CA ARG A 4 -22.96 -2.78 -20.05
C ARG A 4 -22.37 -2.83 -18.63
N VAL A 5 -21.74 -1.75 -18.16
CA VAL A 5 -21.19 -1.66 -16.80
C VAL A 5 -22.27 -1.24 -15.79
N GLN A 6 -23.24 -0.40 -16.20
CA GLN A 6 -24.34 0.05 -15.34
C GLN A 6 -25.35 -1.04 -14.96
N LEU A 7 -25.53 -2.06 -15.80
CA LEU A 7 -26.46 -3.16 -15.53
C LEU A 7 -25.93 -4.22 -14.54
N VAL A 8 -24.67 -4.13 -14.09
CA VAL A 8 -24.02 -5.21 -13.33
C VAL A 8 -23.82 -4.91 -11.83
N CYS A 9 -23.86 -3.65 -11.36
CA CYS A 9 -23.56 -3.36 -9.95
C CYS A 9 -24.40 -2.24 -9.29
N PRO A 10 -25.51 -2.57 -8.61
CA PRO A 10 -26.18 -1.70 -7.64
C PRO A 10 -25.58 -1.75 -6.22
N ALA A 11 -24.45 -2.44 -5.99
CA ALA A 11 -24.01 -2.81 -4.64
C ALA A 11 -22.97 -1.89 -3.96
N PHE A 12 -22.47 -0.84 -4.61
CA PHE A 12 -21.42 0.03 -4.02
C PHE A 12 -21.65 1.52 -4.31
N PRO A 13 -22.20 2.28 -3.36
CA PRO A 13 -22.46 3.72 -3.53
C PRO A 13 -21.16 4.53 -3.70
N GLU A 14 -20.01 4.09 -3.17
CA GLU A 14 -18.75 4.83 -3.33
C GLU A 14 -18.24 4.81 -4.78
N LEU A 15 -18.47 3.72 -5.51
CA LEU A 15 -18.10 3.62 -6.93
C LEU A 15 -19.00 4.52 -7.79
N GLN A 16 -20.30 4.59 -7.49
CA GLN A 16 -21.21 5.51 -8.17
C GLN A 16 -20.84 6.97 -7.92
N LEU A 17 -20.51 7.35 -6.68
CA LEU A 17 -20.02 8.69 -6.33
C LEU A 17 -18.73 9.04 -7.07
N PHE A 18 -17.78 8.09 -7.16
CA PHE A 18 -16.53 8.30 -7.88
C PHE A 18 -16.72 8.40 -9.41
N LEU A 19 -17.60 7.58 -9.98
CA LEU A 19 -17.97 7.63 -11.39
C LEU A 19 -18.84 8.84 -11.75
N GLN A 20 -19.61 9.39 -10.82
CA GLN A 20 -20.29 10.69 -10.98
C GLN A 20 -19.30 11.85 -10.89
N ALA A 21 -18.33 11.80 -9.97
CA ALA A 21 -17.23 12.77 -9.90
C ALA A 21 -16.40 12.80 -11.19
N ARG A 22 -16.29 11.68 -11.92
CA ARG A 22 -15.65 11.57 -13.25
C ARG A 22 -16.29 12.46 -14.32
N HIS A 23 -17.60 12.71 -14.26
CA HIS A 23 -18.28 13.62 -15.21
C HIS A 23 -17.89 15.09 -14.99
N HIS A 24 -17.43 15.43 -13.80
CA HIS A 24 -17.01 16.77 -13.43
C HIS A 24 -15.48 16.92 -13.39
N HIS A 25 -14.79 16.42 -14.42
CA HIS A 25 -13.33 16.40 -14.51
C HIS A 25 -12.66 17.76 -14.21
N ARG A 26 -13.29 18.88 -14.61
CA ARG A 26 -12.77 20.23 -14.32
C ARG A 26 -12.91 20.59 -12.83
N LEU A 27 -14.07 20.37 -12.22
CA LEU A 27 -14.29 20.65 -10.79
C LEU A 27 -13.38 19.79 -9.92
N PHE A 28 -13.20 18.52 -10.27
CA PHE A 28 -12.30 17.61 -9.55
C PHE A 28 -10.85 18.09 -9.60
N ARG A 29 -10.35 18.49 -10.78
CA ARG A 29 -9.00 19.10 -10.90
C ARG A 29 -8.86 20.38 -10.08
N CYS A 30 -9.87 21.26 -10.10
CA CYS A 30 -9.84 22.48 -9.29
C CYS A 30 -9.83 22.18 -7.79
N ALA A 31 -10.66 21.25 -7.32
CA ALA A 31 -10.69 20.82 -5.93
C ALA A 31 -9.34 20.19 -5.50
N GLN A 32 -8.67 19.45 -6.39
CA GLN A 32 -7.36 18.86 -6.14
C GLN A 32 -6.25 19.90 -6.05
N VAL A 33 -6.20 20.87 -6.97
CA VAL A 33 -5.24 22.00 -6.89
C VAL A 33 -5.49 22.79 -5.62
N ALA A 34 -6.75 23.08 -5.28
CA ALA A 34 -7.11 23.74 -4.03
C ALA A 34 -6.66 22.92 -2.81
N LEU A 35 -6.79 21.60 -2.84
CA LEU A 35 -6.33 20.70 -1.78
C LEU A 35 -4.80 20.74 -1.63
N ILE A 36 -4.05 20.69 -2.74
CA ILE A 36 -2.57 20.81 -2.72
C ILE A 36 -2.17 22.16 -2.13
N VAL A 37 -2.75 23.26 -2.63
CA VAL A 37 -2.46 24.61 -2.15
C VAL A 37 -2.78 24.73 -0.65
N ALA A 38 -3.94 24.22 -0.21
CA ALA A 38 -4.33 24.22 1.20
C ALA A 38 -3.32 23.46 2.07
N HIS A 39 -2.83 22.30 1.63
CA HIS A 39 -1.85 21.54 2.40
C HIS A 39 -0.46 22.17 2.39
N VAL A 40 -0.03 22.77 1.28
CA VAL A 40 1.24 23.54 1.22
C VAL A 40 1.14 24.77 2.13
N ALA A 41 -0.01 25.43 2.17
CA ALA A 41 -0.25 26.55 3.08
C ALA A 41 -0.25 26.10 4.56
N LEU A 42 -0.93 25.00 4.88
CA LEU A 42 -0.92 24.41 6.22
C LEU A 42 0.49 23.95 6.63
N PHE A 43 1.27 23.41 5.69
CA PHE A 43 2.68 23.08 5.92
C PHE A 43 3.48 24.33 6.26
N GLY A 44 3.34 25.39 5.46
CA GLY A 44 4.00 26.68 5.71
C GLY A 44 3.64 27.25 7.08
N TYR A 45 2.35 27.23 7.43
CA TYR A 45 1.86 27.65 8.74
C TYR A 45 2.47 26.80 9.88
N GLY A 46 2.52 25.49 9.72
CA GLY A 46 3.17 24.57 10.66
C GLY A 46 4.65 24.89 10.84
N GLN A 47 5.39 25.10 9.74
CA GLN A 47 6.82 25.43 9.82
C GLN A 47 7.07 26.78 10.49
N LEU A 48 6.21 27.78 10.29
CA LEU A 48 6.31 29.09 10.96
C LEU A 48 6.04 28.99 12.48
N GLY A 49 5.15 28.07 12.89
CA GLY A 49 4.83 27.84 14.29
C GLY A 49 5.86 27.01 15.05
N LYS A 50 6.62 26.16 14.36
CA LYS A 50 7.60 25.27 14.99
C LYS A 50 8.69 25.97 15.80
N PRO A 51 9.30 27.08 15.36
CA PRO A 51 10.23 27.83 16.20
C PRO A 51 9.62 28.26 17.55
N LEU A 52 8.32 28.60 17.57
CA LEU A 52 7.61 28.94 18.81
C LEU A 52 7.41 27.70 19.70
N VAL A 53 7.06 26.56 19.09
CA VAL A 53 6.92 25.28 19.81
C VAL A 53 8.28 24.81 20.34
N TYR A 54 9.29 24.72 19.48
CA TYR A 54 10.62 24.22 19.83
C TYR A 54 11.38 25.16 20.75
N GLY A 55 11.15 26.48 20.66
CA GLY A 55 11.71 27.45 21.59
C GLY A 55 11.11 27.34 23.00
N ARG A 56 9.87 26.85 23.14
CA ARG A 56 9.23 26.63 24.44
C ARG A 56 9.62 25.30 25.10
N PHE A 57 10.00 24.28 24.33
CA PHE A 57 10.42 22.98 24.85
C PHE A 57 11.92 22.76 24.64
N LEU A 58 12.70 22.95 25.71
CA LEU A 58 14.15 22.68 25.79
C LEU A 58 14.63 21.41 25.05
N PRO A 59 13.93 20.26 25.11
CA PRO A 59 14.34 19.05 24.40
C PRO A 59 14.33 19.17 22.86
N PHE A 60 13.44 19.98 22.29
CA PHE A 60 13.32 20.17 20.85
C PHE A 60 14.26 21.24 20.27
N GLY A 61 14.98 21.97 21.13
CA GLY A 61 16.03 22.91 20.71
C GLY A 61 17.26 22.23 20.09
N ASN A 62 17.35 20.89 20.14
CA ASN A 62 18.45 20.15 19.53
C ASN A 62 18.35 20.18 17.99
N HIS A 63 19.42 20.63 17.32
CA HIS A 63 19.51 20.70 15.86
C HIS A 63 19.24 19.37 15.16
N VAL A 64 19.63 18.23 15.76
CA VAL A 64 19.38 16.88 15.22
C VAL A 64 17.88 16.56 15.21
N VAL A 65 17.19 16.89 16.31
CA VAL A 65 15.74 16.68 16.43
C VAL A 65 14.98 17.59 15.46
N ALA A 66 15.37 18.86 15.37
CA ALA A 66 14.76 19.82 14.45
C ALA A 66 14.95 19.41 12.98
N PHE A 67 16.16 18.92 12.63
CA PHE A 67 16.44 18.39 11.30
C PHE A 67 15.58 17.16 10.99
N ALA A 68 15.52 16.18 11.89
CA ALA A 68 14.71 14.98 11.71
C ALA A 68 13.22 15.34 11.56
N ALA A 69 12.71 16.31 12.33
CA ALA A 69 11.33 16.79 12.22
C ALA A 69 11.05 17.46 10.86
N LEU A 70 11.99 18.28 10.37
CA LEU A 70 11.87 18.93 9.07
C LEU A 70 11.85 17.89 7.94
N MET A 71 12.77 16.91 7.99
CA MET A 71 12.83 15.83 7.00
C MET A 71 11.53 15.01 6.99
N ASN A 72 11.02 14.66 8.17
CA ASN A 72 9.75 13.96 8.29
C ASN A 72 8.61 14.74 7.62
N ASP A 73 8.49 16.03 7.91
CA ASP A 73 7.37 16.82 7.38
C ASP A 73 7.49 17.07 5.87
N LEU A 74 8.71 17.26 5.35
CA LEU A 74 8.95 17.37 3.91
C LEU A 74 8.54 16.08 3.18
N MET A 75 8.84 14.92 3.75
CA MET A 75 8.48 13.63 3.17
C MET A 75 6.98 13.41 3.21
N VAL A 76 6.35 13.75 4.33
CA VAL A 76 4.90 13.64 4.51
C VAL A 76 4.15 14.60 3.58
N LEU A 77 4.66 15.82 3.35
CA LEU A 77 4.16 16.73 2.33
C LEU A 77 4.34 16.16 0.92
N ALA A 78 5.53 15.62 0.62
CA ALA A 78 5.79 14.98 -0.67
C ALA A 78 4.80 13.84 -0.91
N HIS A 79 4.59 12.96 0.08
CA HIS A 79 3.60 11.89 0.02
C HIS A 79 2.22 12.42 -0.37
N LEU A 80 1.74 13.45 0.31
CA LEU A 80 0.45 14.03 0.01
C LEU A 80 0.38 14.59 -1.42
N VAL A 81 1.40 15.33 -1.86
CA VAL A 81 1.47 15.84 -3.24
C VAL A 81 1.42 14.67 -4.23
N PHE A 82 2.18 13.61 -4.01
CA PHE A 82 2.16 12.41 -4.85
C PHE A 82 0.82 11.68 -4.81
N THR A 83 0.15 11.61 -3.66
CA THR A 83 -1.20 11.01 -3.54
C THR A 83 -2.22 11.82 -4.32
N VAL A 84 -2.21 13.16 -4.20
CA VAL A 84 -3.11 14.01 -4.97
C VAL A 84 -2.78 13.90 -6.47
N LEU A 85 -1.51 14.02 -6.86
CA LEU A 85 -1.09 13.88 -8.26
C LEU A 85 -1.46 12.52 -8.84
N ALA A 86 -1.24 11.44 -8.10
CA ALA A 86 -1.70 10.12 -8.49
C ALA A 86 -3.19 10.18 -8.78
N THR A 87 -4.03 10.55 -7.79
CA THR A 87 -5.49 10.58 -7.94
C THR A 87 -6.00 11.51 -9.05
N THR A 88 -5.23 12.53 -9.47
CA THR A 88 -5.58 13.42 -10.60
C THR A 88 -5.40 12.78 -11.97
N SER A 89 -4.51 11.80 -12.09
CA SER A 89 -3.85 11.53 -13.37
C SER A 89 -4.51 10.44 -14.23
N THR A 90 -5.38 9.56 -13.70
CA THR A 90 -5.81 8.41 -14.51
C THR A 90 -7.28 8.00 -14.41
N ARG A 91 -7.93 7.88 -15.58
CA ARG A 91 -9.14 7.06 -15.79
C ARG A 91 -8.90 5.59 -15.37
N ALA A 92 -7.66 5.12 -15.46
CA ALA A 92 -7.27 3.74 -15.16
C ALA A 92 -7.49 3.35 -13.69
N LEU A 93 -7.26 4.24 -12.71
CA LEU A 93 -7.58 3.94 -11.31
C LEU A 93 -9.09 3.76 -11.11
N ALA A 94 -9.90 4.61 -11.75
CA ALA A 94 -11.37 4.51 -11.68
C ALA A 94 -11.87 3.18 -12.26
N ASP A 95 -11.34 2.79 -13.42
CA ASP A 95 -11.71 1.55 -14.10
C ASP A 95 -11.18 0.31 -13.34
N LEU A 96 -10.00 0.41 -12.70
CA LEU A 96 -9.46 -0.60 -11.76
C LEU A 96 -10.35 -0.78 -10.54
N ILE A 97 -10.73 0.30 -9.87
CA ILE A 97 -11.62 0.26 -8.70
C ILE A 97 -12.99 -0.32 -9.10
N ALA A 98 -13.50 0.04 -10.28
CA ALA A 98 -14.75 -0.51 -10.81
C ALA A 98 -14.67 -2.02 -11.07
N ALA A 99 -13.59 -2.49 -11.70
CA ALA A 99 -13.37 -3.91 -11.96
C ALA A 99 -13.23 -4.72 -10.67
N VAL A 100 -12.48 -4.18 -9.70
CA VAL A 100 -12.22 -4.78 -8.39
C VAL A 100 -13.47 -4.77 -7.47
N LEU A 101 -14.41 -3.85 -7.70
CA LEU A 101 -15.70 -3.81 -6.98
C LEU A 101 -16.80 -4.65 -7.64
N GLN A 102 -16.64 -4.99 -8.93
CA GLN A 102 -17.54 -5.92 -9.62
C GLN A 102 -17.36 -7.38 -9.18
N GLU A 103 -16.23 -7.72 -8.56
CA GLU A 103 -15.97 -9.08 -8.10
C GLU A 103 -16.80 -9.39 -6.83
N ARG A 104 -17.60 -10.46 -6.89
CA ARG A 104 -18.46 -10.91 -5.77
C ARG A 104 -17.59 -11.21 -4.55
N ALA A 105 -17.84 -10.49 -3.45
CA ALA A 105 -17.22 -10.74 -2.15
C ALA A 105 -17.43 -12.20 -1.72
N THR A 106 -16.37 -13.00 -1.82
CA THR A 106 -16.31 -14.34 -1.24
C THR A 106 -16.17 -14.21 0.28
N LYS A 107 -16.88 -15.07 1.02
CA LYS A 107 -17.06 -14.97 2.48
C LYS A 107 -15.76 -15.07 3.30
N SER A 108 -14.61 -15.47 2.73
CA SER A 108 -13.36 -15.68 3.49
C SER A 108 -12.57 -14.40 3.82
N HIS A 109 -12.95 -13.24 3.30
CA HIS A 109 -12.16 -12.00 3.45
C HIS A 109 -12.58 -11.08 4.61
N CYS A 110 -13.55 -11.48 5.45
CA CYS A 110 -14.12 -10.61 6.47
C CYS A 110 -13.09 -10.14 7.53
N ALA A 111 -12.20 -11.04 7.98
CA ALA A 111 -11.22 -10.71 9.03
C ALA A 111 -10.14 -9.72 8.56
N PHE A 112 -9.62 -9.88 7.34
CA PHE A 112 -8.63 -8.94 6.79
C PHE A 112 -9.24 -7.56 6.57
N HIS A 113 -10.44 -7.48 6.01
CA HIS A 113 -11.13 -6.20 5.83
C HIS A 113 -11.44 -5.51 7.14
N LEU A 114 -11.85 -6.26 8.18
CA LEU A 114 -12.04 -5.72 9.52
C LEU A 114 -10.73 -5.20 10.10
N CYS A 115 -9.64 -5.97 9.99
CA CYS A 115 -8.32 -5.57 10.47
C CYS A 115 -7.84 -4.28 9.77
N VAL A 116 -7.95 -4.22 8.43
CA VAL A 116 -7.62 -3.03 7.65
C VAL A 116 -8.50 -1.83 8.04
N ALA A 117 -9.80 -2.04 8.29
CA ALA A 117 -10.70 -0.98 8.72
C ALA A 117 -10.34 -0.44 10.12
N LEU A 118 -10.01 -1.32 11.07
CA LEU A 118 -9.54 -0.93 12.39
C LEU A 118 -8.21 -0.18 12.32
N LEU A 119 -7.27 -0.67 11.50
CA LEU A 119 -5.97 -0.05 11.31
C LEU A 119 -6.05 1.32 10.61
N ARG A 120 -7.07 1.56 9.77
CA ARG A 120 -7.34 2.90 9.19
C ARG A 120 -7.76 3.93 10.24
N LEU A 121 -8.43 3.49 11.31
CA LEU A 121 -8.94 4.34 12.38
C LEU A 121 -7.94 4.50 13.54
N LEU A 122 -7.01 3.56 13.68
CA LEU A 122 -5.96 3.57 14.71
C LEU A 122 -5.21 4.92 14.85
N PRO A 123 -4.88 5.66 13.77
CA PRO A 123 -4.18 6.94 13.87
C PRO A 123 -4.99 8.03 14.58
N ILE A 124 -6.32 7.89 14.69
CA ILE A 124 -7.18 8.86 15.38
C ILE A 124 -6.87 8.87 16.88
N ALA A 125 -6.47 7.74 17.47
CA ALA A 125 -6.16 7.67 18.89
C ALA A 125 -4.98 8.59 19.29
N PRO A 126 -3.77 8.48 18.69
CA PRO A 126 -2.65 9.37 19.03
C PRO A 126 -2.91 10.84 18.67
N ILE A 127 -3.70 11.11 17.61
CA ILE A 127 -4.17 12.46 17.26
C ILE A 127 -5.04 13.02 18.40
N GLY A 128 -6.04 12.26 18.85
CA GLY A 128 -6.91 12.64 19.96
C GLY A 128 -6.15 12.86 21.27
N PHE A 129 -5.16 12.01 21.57
CA PHE A 129 -4.27 12.21 22.73
C PHE A 129 -3.44 13.49 22.59
N GLY A 130 -2.89 13.78 21.41
CA GLY A 130 -2.12 15.00 21.15
C GLY A 130 -2.94 16.28 21.35
N VAL A 131 -4.19 16.29 20.87
CA VAL A 131 -5.16 17.39 21.06
C VAL A 131 -5.38 17.66 22.55
N TRP A 132 -5.61 16.60 23.33
CA TRP A 132 -5.96 16.72 24.75
C TRP A 132 -4.81 17.30 25.58
N LEU A 133 -3.56 16.97 25.23
CA LEU A 133 -2.38 17.33 26.03
C LEU A 133 -1.82 18.71 25.71
N TYR A 134 -1.96 19.17 24.47
CA TYR A 134 -1.24 20.34 23.97
C TYR A 134 -2.15 21.31 23.24
N TRP A 135 -3.38 21.54 23.71
CA TRP A 135 -4.38 22.34 23.00
C TRP A 135 -3.84 23.68 22.45
N ASP A 136 -3.03 24.40 23.22
CA ASP A 136 -2.48 25.71 22.83
C ASP A 136 -1.39 25.63 21.74
N LEU A 137 -0.77 24.46 21.56
CA LEU A 137 0.35 24.22 20.64
C LEU A 137 -0.05 23.27 19.50
N TYR A 138 -1.15 22.55 19.68
CA TYR A 138 -1.69 21.57 18.75
C TYR A 138 -2.02 22.14 17.36
N PRO A 139 -2.48 23.40 17.20
CA PRO A 139 -2.68 23.99 15.88
C PRO A 139 -1.43 23.93 14.98
N TYR A 140 -0.23 23.92 15.57
CA TYR A 140 1.03 23.81 14.83
C TYR A 140 1.43 22.37 14.49
N LEU A 141 0.83 21.38 15.16
CA LEU A 141 1.04 19.94 14.95
C LEU A 141 -0.06 19.30 14.07
N LEU A 142 -1.24 19.93 13.99
CA LEU A 142 -2.40 19.44 13.25
C LEU A 142 -2.06 19.03 11.81
N HIS A 143 -1.25 19.83 11.10
CA HIS A 143 -0.85 19.52 9.73
C HIS A 143 -0.15 18.16 9.61
N ARG A 144 0.76 17.87 10.55
CA ARG A 144 1.52 16.62 10.56
C ARG A 144 0.61 15.42 10.79
N ASP A 145 -0.33 15.54 11.72
CA ASP A 145 -1.32 14.52 12.05
C ASP A 145 -2.26 14.22 10.88
N VAL A 146 -2.77 15.26 10.21
CA VAL A 146 -3.59 15.12 8.99
C VAL A 146 -2.83 14.37 7.91
N CYS A 147 -1.56 14.68 7.73
CA CYS A 147 -0.79 14.05 6.69
C CYS A 147 -0.38 12.59 7.04
N TYR A 148 -0.17 12.26 8.32
CA TYR A 148 -0.06 10.85 8.74
C TYR A 148 -1.35 10.07 8.53
N TYR A 149 -2.50 10.69 8.79
CA TYR A 149 -3.78 10.08 8.50
C TYR A 149 -3.93 9.81 6.99
N SER A 150 -3.52 10.76 6.14
CA SER A 150 -3.46 10.56 4.69
C SER A 150 -2.51 9.42 4.29
N LEU A 151 -1.33 9.30 4.91
CA LEU A 151 -0.39 8.20 4.67
C LEU A 151 -1.02 6.85 5.01
N ASN A 152 -1.63 6.74 6.19
CA ASN A 152 -2.37 5.55 6.61
C ASN A 152 -3.45 5.19 5.60
N LEU A 153 -4.32 6.15 5.26
CA LEU A 153 -5.40 5.94 4.31
C LEU A 153 -4.86 5.42 2.97
N THR A 154 -3.77 6.01 2.48
CA THR A 154 -3.14 5.61 1.21
C THR A 154 -2.60 4.19 1.28
N VAL A 155 -1.80 3.86 2.30
CA VAL A 155 -1.24 2.52 2.51
C VAL A 155 -2.35 1.46 2.55
N TYR A 156 -3.37 1.68 3.38
CA TYR A 156 -4.46 0.71 3.56
C TYR A 156 -5.43 0.64 2.38
N SER A 157 -5.51 1.68 1.56
CA SER A 157 -6.29 1.65 0.31
C SER A 157 -5.55 0.86 -0.76
N CYS A 158 -4.25 1.10 -0.95
CA CYS A 158 -3.39 0.32 -1.83
C CYS A 158 -3.37 -1.15 -1.45
N ALA A 159 -3.15 -1.45 -0.16
CA ALA A 159 -3.18 -2.81 0.37
C ALA A 159 -4.52 -3.51 0.13
N GLY A 160 -5.64 -2.81 0.34
CA GLY A 160 -6.97 -3.36 0.09
C GLY A 160 -7.23 -3.69 -1.38
N LEU A 161 -6.75 -2.86 -2.31
CA LEU A 161 -6.86 -3.13 -3.75
C LEU A 161 -6.00 -4.33 -4.17
N LEU A 162 -4.74 -4.35 -3.74
CA LEU A 162 -3.81 -5.41 -4.05
C LEU A 162 -4.22 -6.75 -3.45
N HIS A 163 -4.78 -6.77 -2.25
CA HIS A 163 -5.32 -7.98 -1.63
C HIS A 163 -6.44 -8.60 -2.48
N LYS A 164 -7.28 -7.76 -3.10
CA LYS A 164 -8.31 -8.24 -4.03
C LYS A 164 -7.70 -8.80 -5.31
N ILE A 165 -6.73 -8.09 -5.92
CA ILE A 165 -5.99 -8.61 -7.09
C ILE A 165 -5.36 -9.97 -6.76
N ASN A 166 -4.76 -10.11 -5.58
CA ASN A 166 -4.19 -11.35 -5.09
C ASN A 166 -5.26 -12.47 -4.99
N GLY A 167 -6.43 -12.15 -4.42
CA GLY A 167 -7.57 -13.06 -4.37
C GLY A 167 -8.04 -13.51 -5.76
N SER A 168 -8.07 -12.62 -6.75
CA SER A 168 -8.43 -12.97 -8.13
C SER A 168 -7.39 -13.90 -8.77
N PHE A 169 -6.10 -13.70 -8.51
CA PHE A 169 -5.05 -14.64 -8.93
C PHE A 169 -5.22 -16.00 -8.26
N GLY A 170 -5.48 -16.04 -6.96
CA GLY A 170 -5.78 -17.28 -6.23
C GLY A 170 -6.97 -18.03 -6.83
N ALA A 171 -8.06 -17.33 -7.18
CA ALA A 171 -9.23 -17.94 -7.80
C ALA A 171 -8.93 -18.53 -9.20
N VAL A 172 -8.07 -17.87 -9.99
CA VAL A 172 -7.61 -18.41 -11.29
C VAL A 172 -6.73 -19.65 -11.08
N ASN A 173 -5.85 -19.62 -10.07
CA ASN A 173 -5.00 -20.76 -9.70
C ASN A 173 -5.82 -21.96 -9.25
N ASP A 174 -6.83 -21.76 -8.41
CA ASP A 174 -7.73 -22.83 -7.95
C ASP A 174 -8.50 -23.45 -9.13
N GLN A 175 -8.96 -22.63 -10.09
CA GLN A 175 -9.61 -23.14 -11.30
C GLN A 175 -8.64 -23.93 -12.19
N LEU A 176 -7.37 -23.52 -12.26
CA LEU A 176 -6.34 -24.22 -13.02
C LEU A 176 -6.02 -25.59 -12.39
N GLU A 177 -5.91 -25.66 -11.06
CA GLU A 177 -5.74 -26.93 -10.33
C GLU A 177 -6.94 -27.88 -10.54
N GLN A 178 -8.16 -27.35 -10.47
CA GLN A 178 -9.38 -28.13 -10.74
C GLN A 178 -9.42 -28.67 -12.17
N LEU A 179 -8.93 -27.90 -13.15
CA LEU A 179 -8.76 -28.40 -14.53
C LEU A 179 -7.73 -29.50 -14.60
N GLY A 180 -6.65 -29.38 -13.83
CA GLY A 180 -5.62 -30.42 -13.69
C GLY A 180 -6.18 -31.77 -13.28
N ALA A 181 -7.00 -31.77 -12.22
CA ALA A 181 -7.69 -32.97 -11.75
C ALA A 181 -8.64 -33.60 -12.80
N GLN A 182 -9.03 -32.84 -13.83
CA GLN A 182 -9.92 -33.27 -14.91
C GLN A 182 -9.17 -33.75 -16.16
N LEU A 183 -7.85 -33.52 -16.28
CA LEU A 183 -7.05 -33.86 -17.47
C LEU A 183 -7.11 -35.35 -17.83
N GLY A 184 -7.36 -36.25 -16.88
CA GLY A 184 -7.54 -37.69 -17.17
C GLY A 184 -8.88 -38.07 -17.81
N ARG A 185 -9.85 -37.14 -17.92
CA ARG A 185 -11.19 -37.42 -18.46
C ARG A 185 -11.25 -36.93 -19.92
N GLN A 186 -11.77 -37.75 -20.85
CA GLN A 186 -11.76 -37.54 -22.32
C GLN A 186 -12.58 -36.32 -22.86
N HIS A 187 -12.71 -35.23 -22.11
CA HIS A 187 -13.47 -34.03 -22.48
C HIS A 187 -12.56 -32.87 -22.95
N TRP A 188 -11.64 -33.15 -23.87
CA TRP A 188 -10.57 -32.23 -24.27
C TRP A 188 -11.05 -30.87 -24.80
N ARG A 189 -12.15 -30.84 -25.56
CA ARG A 189 -12.72 -29.58 -26.09
C ARG A 189 -13.17 -28.64 -24.97
N LEU A 190 -13.76 -29.19 -23.90
CA LEU A 190 -14.21 -28.42 -22.75
C LEU A 190 -13.02 -27.86 -21.96
N ILE A 191 -11.99 -28.69 -21.75
CA ILE A 191 -10.75 -28.29 -21.08
C ILE A 191 -10.08 -27.15 -21.84
N LEU A 192 -9.93 -27.29 -23.16
CA LEU A 192 -9.31 -26.27 -24.01
C LEU A 192 -10.07 -24.93 -23.92
N ASN A 193 -11.40 -24.96 -24.02
CA ASN A 193 -12.23 -23.74 -23.92
C ASN A 193 -12.18 -23.10 -22.52
N ARG A 194 -12.00 -23.89 -21.46
CA ARG A 194 -11.81 -23.35 -20.10
C ARG A 194 -10.43 -22.75 -19.95
N LEU A 195 -9.39 -23.41 -20.46
CA LEU A 195 -8.02 -22.95 -20.35
C LEU A 195 -7.77 -21.67 -21.17
N ALA A 196 -8.39 -21.55 -22.34
CA ALA A 196 -8.39 -20.30 -23.11
C ALA A 196 -9.05 -19.13 -22.34
N ARG A 197 -10.13 -19.40 -21.61
CA ARG A 197 -10.78 -18.40 -20.73
C ARG A 197 -9.89 -18.04 -19.54
N LEU A 198 -9.25 -19.02 -18.89
CA LEU A 198 -8.31 -18.76 -17.80
C LEU A 198 -7.13 -17.92 -18.27
N ARG A 199 -6.55 -18.24 -19.44
CA ARG A 199 -5.50 -17.43 -20.05
C ARG A 199 -5.95 -15.99 -20.28
N ALA A 200 -7.16 -15.78 -20.80
CA ALA A 200 -7.71 -14.45 -20.99
C ALA A 200 -7.86 -13.70 -19.65
N SER A 201 -8.41 -14.34 -18.62
CA SER A 201 -8.51 -13.77 -17.26
C SER A 201 -7.14 -13.44 -16.68
N PHE A 202 -6.17 -14.34 -16.81
CA PHE A 202 -4.80 -14.15 -16.35
C PHE A 202 -4.16 -12.94 -17.02
N ASN A 203 -4.26 -12.81 -18.35
CA ASN A 203 -3.74 -11.66 -19.08
C ASN A 203 -4.37 -10.33 -18.59
N VAL A 204 -5.67 -10.33 -18.30
CA VAL A 204 -6.35 -9.15 -17.74
C VAL A 204 -5.78 -8.81 -16.36
N LEU A 205 -5.58 -9.80 -15.49
CA LEU A 205 -4.99 -9.57 -14.17
C LEU A 205 -3.54 -9.04 -14.25
N TYR A 206 -2.73 -9.52 -15.19
CA TYR A 206 -1.40 -8.94 -15.44
C TYR A 206 -1.46 -7.50 -15.89
N GLN A 207 -2.31 -7.20 -16.87
CA GLN A 207 -2.47 -5.82 -17.34
C GLN A 207 -2.95 -4.91 -16.21
N LEU A 208 -3.81 -5.43 -15.32
CA LEU A 208 -4.29 -4.74 -14.15
C LEU A 208 -3.16 -4.43 -13.16
N LEU A 209 -2.33 -5.42 -12.85
CA LEU A 209 -1.17 -5.28 -11.97
C LEU A 209 -0.10 -4.35 -12.57
N ASP A 210 0.22 -4.51 -13.85
CA ASP A 210 1.16 -3.64 -14.58
C ASP A 210 0.68 -2.18 -14.53
N THR A 211 -0.62 -1.96 -14.75
CA THR A 211 -1.25 -0.64 -14.67
C THR A 211 -1.18 -0.07 -13.26
N PHE A 212 -1.47 -0.90 -12.25
CA PHE A 212 -1.35 -0.52 -10.85
C PHE A 212 0.09 -0.12 -10.52
N ASN A 213 1.07 -0.98 -10.80
CA ASN A 213 2.49 -0.74 -10.55
C ASN A 213 2.99 0.51 -11.27
N SER A 214 2.64 0.70 -12.55
CA SER A 214 3.03 1.89 -13.31
C SER A 214 2.50 3.19 -12.67
N TYR A 215 1.32 3.12 -12.06
CA TYR A 215 0.66 4.25 -11.44
C TYR A 215 1.15 4.53 -10.01
N VAL A 216 1.22 3.52 -9.15
CA VAL A 216 1.61 3.71 -7.76
C VAL A 216 3.12 3.66 -7.52
N LYS A 217 3.97 3.31 -8.50
CA LYS A 217 5.41 3.12 -8.28
C LYS A 217 6.09 4.27 -7.52
N ALA A 218 5.88 5.51 -7.96
CA ALA A 218 6.50 6.68 -7.33
C ALA A 218 5.92 6.93 -5.94
N LEU A 219 4.61 6.76 -5.81
CA LEU A 219 3.90 6.87 -4.54
C LEU A 219 4.42 5.84 -3.52
N LEU A 220 4.65 4.59 -3.94
CA LEU A 220 5.17 3.52 -3.09
C LEU A 220 6.61 3.80 -2.62
N VAL A 221 7.47 4.34 -3.48
CA VAL A 221 8.80 4.81 -3.07
C VAL A 221 8.66 5.83 -1.95
N VAL A 222 7.85 6.86 -2.18
CA VAL A 222 7.64 7.94 -1.20
C VAL A 222 7.02 7.41 0.09
N VAL A 223 6.05 6.49 0.03
CA VAL A 223 5.44 5.84 1.19
C VAL A 223 6.50 5.11 2.03
N VAL A 224 7.34 4.28 1.41
CA VAL A 224 8.39 3.55 2.14
C VAL A 224 9.39 4.51 2.76
N THR A 225 9.83 5.53 2.03
CA THR A 225 10.74 6.56 2.55
C THR A 225 10.12 7.34 3.71
N CYS A 226 8.83 7.70 3.63
CA CYS A 226 8.09 8.33 4.71
C CYS A 226 8.05 7.46 5.96
N ILE A 227 7.76 6.16 5.80
CA ILE A 227 7.73 5.21 6.92
C ILE A 227 9.10 5.15 7.60
N SER A 228 10.19 5.01 6.83
CA SER A 228 11.55 4.96 7.38
C SER A 228 11.92 6.23 8.15
N ILE A 229 11.66 7.40 7.58
CA ILE A 229 11.99 8.69 8.20
C ILE A 229 11.10 8.95 9.42
N ASN A 230 9.83 8.53 9.38
CA ASN A 230 8.94 8.65 10.53
C ASN A 230 9.43 7.81 11.71
N ILE A 231 9.79 6.54 11.47
CA ILE A 231 10.36 5.68 12.52
C ILE A 231 11.61 6.34 13.10
N LEU A 232 12.51 6.82 12.24
CA LEU A 232 13.75 7.45 12.66
C LEU A 232 13.50 8.72 13.49
N PHE A 233 12.56 9.57 13.06
CA PHE A 233 12.18 10.78 13.80
C PHE A 233 11.68 10.43 15.20
N ASN A 234 10.72 9.51 15.33
CA ASN A 234 10.16 9.15 16.63
C ASN A 234 11.21 8.50 17.54
N LEU A 235 12.12 7.70 17.00
CA LEU A 235 13.27 7.16 17.76
C LEU A 235 14.21 8.28 18.22
N THR A 236 14.49 9.26 17.36
CA THR A 236 15.33 10.42 17.71
C THR A 236 14.73 11.19 18.89
N VAL A 237 13.41 11.40 18.89
CA VAL A 237 12.71 12.05 20.01
C VAL A 237 12.83 11.21 21.27
N ILE A 238 12.54 9.92 21.21
CA ILE A 238 12.70 8.98 22.34
C ILE A 238 14.11 9.04 22.92
N THR A 239 15.15 8.98 22.07
CA THR A 239 16.55 9.06 22.50
C THR A 239 16.88 10.40 23.14
N GLN A 240 16.42 11.51 22.57
CA GLN A 240 16.65 12.84 23.14
C GLN A 240 16.05 12.94 24.56
N PHE A 241 14.83 12.45 24.76
CA PHE A 241 14.18 12.41 26.07
C PHE A 241 14.83 11.40 27.03
N ALA A 242 15.52 10.38 26.52
CA ALA A 242 16.33 9.47 27.34
C ALA A 242 17.61 10.12 27.86
N VAL A 243 18.29 10.93 27.03
CA VAL A 243 19.54 11.60 27.40
C VAL A 243 19.26 12.80 28.32
N LYS A 244 18.19 13.56 28.06
CA LYS A 244 17.81 14.75 28.84
C LYS A 244 16.36 14.63 29.31
N PRO A 245 16.10 13.79 30.32
CA PRO A 245 14.74 13.61 30.83
C PRO A 245 14.20 14.91 31.42
N GLY A 246 12.95 15.23 31.09
CA GLY A 246 12.19 16.30 31.74
C GLY A 246 11.45 15.75 32.98
N ASP A 247 10.32 16.36 33.32
CA ASP A 247 9.45 15.85 34.39
C ASP A 247 8.99 14.41 34.09
N ALA A 248 8.97 13.54 35.12
CA ALA A 248 8.72 12.10 34.96
C ALA A 248 7.38 11.79 34.25
N TYR A 249 6.33 12.56 34.53
CA TYR A 249 5.02 12.40 33.90
C TYR A 249 5.06 12.74 32.40
N SER A 250 5.62 13.91 32.06
CA SER A 250 5.76 14.35 30.66
C SER A 250 6.62 13.39 29.84
N THR A 251 7.69 12.90 30.45
CA THR A 251 8.64 11.97 29.84
C THR A 251 7.99 10.62 29.52
N THR A 252 7.26 10.02 30.48
CA THR A 252 6.56 8.74 30.29
C THR A 252 5.55 8.81 29.14
N LEU A 253 4.79 9.89 29.10
CA LEU A 253 3.76 10.08 28.10
C LEU A 253 4.33 10.25 26.69
N ILE A 254 5.44 10.98 26.55
CA ILE A 254 6.16 11.15 25.29
C ILE A 254 6.68 9.80 24.78
N TYR A 255 7.27 8.98 25.65
CA TYR A 255 7.68 7.61 25.28
C TYR A 255 6.53 6.80 24.71
N VAL A 256 5.37 6.78 25.39
CA VAL A 256 4.21 6.02 24.94
C VAL A 256 3.72 6.49 23.58
N ILE A 257 3.55 7.81 23.39
CA ILE A 257 3.06 8.36 22.12
C ILE A 257 4.02 8.02 20.97
N HIS A 258 5.31 8.29 21.13
CA HIS A 258 6.28 8.03 20.05
C HIS A 258 6.49 6.54 19.79
N ALA A 259 6.42 5.69 20.81
CA ALA A 259 6.44 4.24 20.63
C ALA A 259 5.22 3.75 19.83
N LEU A 260 4.03 4.29 20.09
CA LEU A 260 2.83 3.99 19.31
C LEU A 260 2.98 4.44 17.84
N PHE A 261 3.54 5.62 17.58
CA PHE A 261 3.81 6.07 16.21
C PHE A 261 4.82 5.18 15.48
N ILE A 262 5.86 4.70 16.16
CA ILE A 262 6.81 3.72 15.60
C ILE A 262 6.07 2.43 15.26
N LEU A 263 5.30 1.90 16.21
CA LEU A 263 4.57 0.65 16.02
C LEU A 263 3.58 0.74 14.84
N MET A 264 2.85 1.85 14.72
CA MET A 264 1.97 2.10 13.57
C MET A 264 2.75 2.15 12.25
N SER A 265 3.90 2.82 12.22
CA SER A 265 4.72 2.94 11.01
C SER A 265 5.31 1.60 10.58
N VAL A 266 5.76 0.79 11.54
CA VAL A 266 6.18 -0.60 11.28
C VAL A 266 5.00 -1.44 10.80
N GLY A 267 3.82 -1.27 11.38
CA GLY A 267 2.58 -1.91 10.93
C GLY A 267 2.21 -1.57 9.49
N GLN A 268 2.37 -0.31 9.07
CA GLN A 268 2.19 0.11 7.68
C GLN A 268 3.16 -0.62 6.74
N ALA A 269 4.45 -0.65 7.07
CA ALA A 269 5.45 -1.37 6.28
C ALA A 269 5.15 -2.87 6.21
N ALA A 270 4.74 -3.48 7.32
CA ALA A 270 4.37 -4.89 7.39
C ALA A 270 3.16 -5.20 6.51
N VAL A 271 2.14 -4.34 6.48
CA VAL A 271 0.95 -4.51 5.63
C VAL A 271 1.33 -4.45 4.14
N VAL A 272 2.17 -3.49 3.76
CA VAL A 272 2.66 -3.38 2.37
C VAL A 272 3.49 -4.61 1.99
N ALA A 273 4.39 -5.05 2.86
CA ALA A 273 5.22 -6.23 2.65
C ALA A 273 4.37 -7.51 2.56
N PHE A 274 3.41 -7.71 3.45
CA PHE A 274 2.51 -8.86 3.48
C PHE A 274 1.73 -9.01 2.18
N VAL A 275 1.11 -7.92 1.71
CA VAL A 275 0.31 -7.98 0.49
C VAL A 275 1.18 -8.18 -0.75
N GLY A 276 2.36 -7.58 -0.79
CA GLY A 276 3.29 -7.77 -1.90
C GLY A 276 3.91 -9.17 -1.94
N GLU A 277 4.21 -9.77 -0.79
CA GLU A 277 4.65 -11.16 -0.67
C GLU A 277 3.56 -12.13 -1.14
N GLY A 278 2.32 -11.97 -0.65
CA GLY A 278 1.22 -12.85 -1.03
C GLY A 278 0.96 -12.86 -2.54
N LEU A 279 1.13 -11.71 -3.19
CA LEU A 279 1.03 -11.58 -4.64
C LEU A 279 2.18 -12.29 -5.38
N GLU A 280 3.40 -12.24 -4.83
CA GLU A 280 4.56 -12.97 -5.34
C GLU A 280 4.37 -14.49 -5.20
N GLU A 281 3.89 -14.95 -4.04
CA GLU A 281 3.57 -16.35 -3.77
C GLU A 281 2.52 -16.91 -4.74
N GLU A 282 1.46 -16.16 -5.04
CA GLU A 282 0.44 -16.59 -6.01
C GLU A 282 0.99 -16.67 -7.44
N GLY A 283 1.91 -15.80 -7.84
CA GLY A 283 2.60 -15.91 -9.13
C GLY A 283 3.51 -17.13 -9.23
N GLU A 284 4.22 -17.45 -8.15
CA GLU A 284 5.01 -18.68 -8.06
C GLU A 284 4.12 -19.93 -8.02
N ARG A 285 2.96 -19.85 -7.37
CA ARG A 285 1.95 -20.92 -7.38
C ARG A 285 1.44 -21.19 -8.80
N THR A 286 1.09 -20.16 -9.57
CA THR A 286 0.66 -20.34 -10.97
C THR A 286 1.72 -21.10 -11.78
N THR A 287 2.98 -20.70 -11.63
CA THR A 287 4.12 -21.30 -12.33
C THR A 287 4.26 -22.79 -11.95
N ARG A 288 4.18 -23.12 -10.65
CA ARG A 288 4.23 -24.49 -10.15
C ARG A 288 3.08 -25.35 -10.70
N ILE A 289 1.84 -24.84 -10.64
CA ILE A 289 0.67 -25.55 -11.18
C ILE A 289 0.89 -25.85 -12.67
N CYS A 290 1.27 -24.86 -13.48
CA CYS A 290 1.49 -25.06 -14.90
C CYS A 290 2.54 -26.15 -15.19
N PHE A 291 3.65 -26.17 -14.45
CA PHE A 291 4.65 -27.23 -14.57
C PHE A 291 4.08 -28.61 -14.21
N THR A 292 3.35 -28.72 -13.10
CA THR A 292 2.71 -29.98 -12.70
C THR A 292 1.73 -30.48 -13.76
N LEU A 293 0.92 -29.58 -14.34
CA LEU A 293 -0.04 -29.95 -15.38
C LEU A 293 0.62 -30.36 -16.69
N LEU A 294 1.71 -29.70 -17.07
CA LEU A 294 2.50 -30.08 -18.24
C LEU A 294 3.14 -31.46 -18.08
N ASN A 295 3.73 -31.74 -16.92
CA ASN A 295 4.30 -33.06 -16.64
C ASN A 295 3.22 -34.16 -16.64
N GLN A 296 2.02 -33.87 -16.15
CA GLN A 296 0.88 -34.81 -16.23
C GLN A 296 0.43 -35.07 -17.67
N LEU A 297 0.47 -34.04 -18.52
CA LEU A 297 0.10 -34.15 -19.93
C LEU A 297 1.10 -34.99 -20.72
N ASP A 298 2.40 -34.84 -20.49
CA ASP A 298 3.45 -35.61 -21.19
C ASP A 298 3.30 -37.15 -21.02
N HIS A 299 2.53 -37.59 -20.02
CA HIS A 299 2.20 -39.00 -19.80
C HIS A 299 0.88 -39.46 -20.44
N ALA A 300 0.05 -38.54 -20.94
CA ALA A 300 -1.32 -38.80 -21.37
C ALA A 300 -1.45 -38.82 -22.91
N GLN A 301 -1.29 -39.99 -23.54
CA GLN A 301 -1.31 -40.12 -25.00
C GLN A 301 -2.65 -39.68 -25.64
N GLY A 302 -2.69 -38.52 -26.32
CA GLY A 302 -3.90 -38.09 -27.04
C GLY A 302 -3.70 -36.99 -28.09
N LYS A 303 -4.43 -37.04 -29.22
CA LYS A 303 -4.31 -36.04 -30.31
C LYS A 303 -4.64 -34.58 -29.89
N SER A 304 -5.37 -34.37 -28.78
CA SER A 304 -5.74 -33.03 -28.28
C SER A 304 -4.76 -32.49 -27.22
N GLU A 305 -3.87 -33.34 -26.72
CA GLU A 305 -2.77 -33.04 -25.80
C GLU A 305 -1.88 -31.87 -26.27
N PRO A 306 -1.43 -31.77 -27.55
CA PRO A 306 -0.52 -30.71 -27.95
C PRO A 306 -1.15 -29.31 -27.88
N LEU A 307 -2.47 -29.19 -28.05
CA LEU A 307 -3.15 -27.90 -27.94
C LEU A 307 -3.28 -27.44 -26.49
N VAL A 308 -3.61 -28.35 -25.57
CA VAL A 308 -3.67 -28.05 -24.13
C VAL A 308 -2.28 -27.71 -23.59
N ALA A 309 -1.27 -28.50 -23.97
CA ALA A 309 0.12 -28.24 -23.62
C ALA A 309 0.60 -26.89 -24.15
N ARG A 310 0.23 -26.50 -25.37
CA ARG A 310 0.57 -25.19 -25.94
C ARG A 310 -0.02 -24.03 -25.11
N GLU A 311 -1.28 -24.13 -24.74
CA GLU A 311 -1.93 -23.06 -23.96
C GLU A 311 -1.39 -22.99 -22.51
N LEU A 312 -1.09 -24.12 -21.88
CA LEU A 312 -0.40 -24.15 -20.58
C LEU A 312 1.01 -23.57 -20.65
N ARG A 313 1.78 -23.91 -21.70
CA ARG A 313 3.09 -23.30 -21.94
C ARG A 313 2.99 -21.80 -22.10
N PHE A 314 1.94 -21.29 -22.76
CA PHE A 314 1.74 -19.84 -22.86
C PHE A 314 1.53 -19.20 -21.48
N ILE A 315 0.67 -19.77 -20.63
CA ILE A 315 0.45 -19.24 -19.27
C ILE A 315 1.75 -19.29 -18.47
N LEU A 316 2.49 -20.39 -18.56
CA LEU A 316 3.78 -20.59 -17.90
C LEU A 316 4.85 -19.60 -18.37
N GLU A 317 5.01 -19.42 -19.67
CA GLU A 317 5.95 -18.45 -20.24
C GLU A 317 5.59 -17.04 -19.79
N HIS A 318 4.30 -16.71 -19.76
CA HIS A 318 3.85 -15.40 -19.30
C HIS A 318 4.15 -15.20 -17.80
N SER A 319 3.90 -16.22 -16.96
CA SER A 319 4.16 -16.14 -15.52
C SER A 319 5.65 -16.07 -15.18
N ARG A 320 6.50 -16.69 -15.99
CA ARG A 320 7.96 -16.61 -15.84
C ARG A 320 8.53 -15.29 -16.37
N ALA A 321 8.04 -14.81 -17.51
CA ALA A 321 8.53 -13.58 -18.13
C ALA A 321 8.14 -12.33 -17.33
N ARG A 322 6.95 -12.34 -16.71
CA ARG A 322 6.44 -11.25 -15.89
C ARG A 322 6.31 -11.73 -14.46
N LYS A 323 7.36 -11.51 -13.66
CA LYS A 323 7.30 -11.88 -12.24
C LYS A 323 6.19 -11.06 -11.57
N ILE A 324 5.12 -11.73 -11.13
CA ILE A 324 4.04 -11.10 -10.37
C ILE A 324 4.66 -10.61 -9.07
N CYS A 325 4.85 -9.30 -8.97
CA CYS A 325 5.37 -8.69 -7.76
C CYS A 325 4.94 -7.24 -7.71
N LEU A 326 4.80 -6.75 -6.49
CA LEU A 326 4.62 -5.34 -6.24
C LEU A 326 6.00 -4.68 -6.25
N HIS A 327 6.23 -3.75 -7.19
CA HIS A 327 7.53 -3.08 -7.31
C HIS A 327 7.40 -1.56 -7.25
N ALA A 328 8.29 -0.94 -6.48
CA ALA A 328 8.39 0.51 -6.37
C ALA A 328 9.28 1.04 -7.51
N GLY A 329 8.79 0.98 -8.74
CA GLY A 329 9.47 1.60 -9.90
C GLY A 329 10.82 1.01 -10.30
N GLY A 330 11.08 -0.26 -9.96
CA GLY A 330 12.34 -0.94 -10.23
C GLY A 330 13.41 -0.71 -9.16
N PHE A 331 13.18 0.16 -8.18
CA PHE A 331 14.11 0.37 -7.06
C PHE A 331 14.15 -0.84 -6.13
N PHE A 332 12.99 -1.31 -5.70
CA PHE A 332 12.88 -2.48 -4.82
C PHE A 332 11.52 -3.19 -5.00
N ARG A 333 11.53 -4.48 -4.63
CA ARG A 333 10.31 -5.29 -4.49
C ARG A 333 9.75 -5.06 -3.09
N LEU A 334 8.43 -4.97 -3.00
CA LEU A 334 7.72 -4.80 -1.74
C LEU A 334 7.35 -6.18 -1.21
N ASN A 335 8.25 -6.78 -0.46
CA ASN A 335 8.12 -8.10 0.15
C ASN A 335 8.69 -8.06 1.58
N TRP A 336 8.78 -9.17 2.32
CA TRP A 336 9.33 -9.10 3.69
C TRP A 336 10.77 -8.57 3.77
N GLY A 337 11.53 -8.65 2.67
CA GLY A 337 12.84 -8.06 2.53
C GLY A 337 12.86 -6.54 2.73
N ILE A 338 11.81 -5.80 2.32
CA ILE A 338 11.78 -4.34 2.52
C ILE A 338 11.66 -3.99 4.01
N LEU A 339 10.90 -4.78 4.78
CA LEU A 339 10.78 -4.58 6.22
C LEU A 339 12.14 -4.75 6.91
N GLY A 340 12.89 -5.79 6.53
CA GLY A 340 14.26 -6.02 7.01
C GLY A 340 15.22 -4.88 6.61
N SER A 341 15.08 -4.34 5.40
CA SER A 341 15.87 -3.20 4.94
C SER A 341 15.55 -1.93 5.74
N ILE A 342 14.27 -1.64 6.00
CA ILE A 342 13.84 -0.50 6.82
C ILE A 342 14.39 -0.64 8.24
N THR A 343 14.20 -1.80 8.89
CA THR A 343 14.65 -2.01 10.28
C THR A 343 16.16 -1.92 10.40
N SER A 344 16.92 -2.50 9.47
CA SER A 344 18.38 -2.39 9.41
C SER A 344 18.83 -0.93 9.25
N THR A 345 18.23 -0.20 8.29
CA THR A 345 18.55 1.21 8.04
C THR A 345 18.26 2.06 9.27
N VAL A 346 17.08 1.90 9.86
CA VAL A 346 16.68 2.62 11.08
C VAL A 346 17.62 2.32 12.23
N ALA A 347 17.99 1.05 12.45
CA ALA A 347 18.92 0.67 13.52
C ALA A 347 20.30 1.33 13.33
N THR A 348 20.85 1.28 12.12
CA THR A 348 22.15 1.91 11.80
C THR A 348 22.11 3.41 12.05
N TYR A 349 21.10 4.13 11.55
CA TYR A 349 20.99 5.58 11.79
C TYR A 349 20.71 5.91 13.24
N SER A 350 19.95 5.07 13.97
CA SER A 350 19.68 5.28 15.40
C SER A 350 20.98 5.24 16.22
N ILE A 351 21.90 4.31 15.92
CA ILE A 351 23.22 4.24 16.56
C ILE A 351 23.99 5.55 16.34
N VAL A 352 24.03 6.05 15.10
CA VAL A 352 24.71 7.31 14.76
C VAL A 352 24.08 8.49 15.52
N ILE A 353 22.75 8.56 15.56
CA ILE A 353 22.02 9.62 16.27
C ILE A 353 22.33 9.58 17.77
N ILE A 354 22.29 8.39 18.39
CA ILE A 354 22.67 8.23 19.81
C ILE A 354 24.08 8.77 20.06
N GLN A 355 25.05 8.45 19.20
CA GLN A 355 26.42 8.95 19.33
C GLN A 355 26.52 10.48 19.24
N PHE A 356 25.71 11.12 18.39
CA PHE A 356 25.66 12.58 18.30
C PHE A 356 24.93 13.24 19.48
N LEU A 357 23.92 12.56 20.05
CA LEU A 357 23.14 13.09 21.16
C LEU A 357 23.83 12.94 22.53
N LEU A 358 24.74 11.97 22.66
CA LEU A 358 25.53 11.75 23.87
C LEU A 358 26.76 12.69 23.99
N LYS A 359 27.12 13.38 22.90
CA LYS A 359 28.14 14.43 22.90
C LYS A 359 27.50 15.76 23.28
#